data_AF-Q0W9E6-F1
#
_entry.id   AF-Q0W9E6-F1
#
_cell.length_a   1.000
_cell.length_b   1.000
_cell.length_c   1.000
_cell.angle_alpha   90.00
_cell.angle_beta   90.00
_cell.angle_gamma   90.00
#
_symmetry.space_group_name_H-M   'P 1'
#
loop_
_entity.id
_entity.type
_entity.pdbx_description
1 polymer ?
#
loop_
_entity_poly.entity_id
_entity_poly.type
_entity_poly.pdbx_seq_one_letter_code
_entity_poly.pdbx_strand_id
1 'polypeptide(L)'
;GDWVRAPLEKELLMPVEPFEPNKSCYVCSETPLTLEINTHRSKLRDFVEKIVKAKLGMSLPLIMHGVALLYEVGDDLEEDEVANYAANLDKVLSELPSPVTGGTILTVEDLQQELKCSINIKHREEFDEEKEPDGMVLSGWTPALAAEKTKTSDNGPSSSNASQTVPAEVRG
;
A
#
# COMPACT_ATOMS: atom_id res chain seq x y z
N GLY A 1 13.78 -27.96 -37.46
CA GLY A 1 14.98 -27.40 -36.85
C GLY A 1 14.57 -26.75 -35.57
N ASP A 2 14.97 -27.34 -34.46
CA ASP A 2 14.71 -27.04 -33.05
C ASP A 2 14.61 -25.55 -32.66
N TRP A 3 13.54 -25.22 -31.92
CA TRP A 3 13.44 -23.99 -31.10
C TRP A 3 12.92 -24.26 -29.69
N VAL A 4 12.96 -25.50 -29.19
CA VAL A 4 12.65 -25.74 -27.78
C VAL A 4 13.95 -25.61 -26.99
N ARG A 5 14.14 -24.46 -26.33
CA ARG A 5 15.21 -24.32 -25.33
C ARG A 5 14.94 -25.35 -24.24
N ALA A 6 15.86 -26.31 -24.08
CA ALA A 6 15.88 -27.18 -22.92
C ALA A 6 16.05 -26.32 -21.66
N PRO A 7 15.29 -26.59 -20.58
CA PRO A 7 15.56 -25.99 -19.28
C PRO A 7 17.02 -26.20 -18.90
N LEU A 8 17.71 -25.14 -18.43
CA LEU A 8 19.13 -25.20 -18.10
C LEU A 8 19.43 -26.18 -16.96
N GLU A 9 18.42 -26.43 -16.12
CA GLU A 9 18.40 -27.41 -15.04
C GLU A 9 17.17 -28.31 -15.20
N LYS A 10 17.34 -29.64 -15.07
CA LYS A 10 16.28 -30.65 -15.31
C LYS A 10 15.24 -30.71 -14.18
N GLU A 11 14.99 -29.60 -13.49
CA GLU A 11 14.04 -29.52 -12.39
C GLU A 11 12.70 -28.92 -12.84
N LEU A 12 11.60 -29.59 -12.48
CA LEU A 12 10.24 -29.16 -12.79
C LEU A 12 9.79 -27.98 -11.90
N LEU A 13 10.36 -27.87 -10.71
CA LEU A 13 10.14 -26.81 -9.72
C LEU A 13 11.52 -26.34 -9.26
N MET A 14 11.86 -25.07 -9.47
CA MET A 14 13.13 -24.54 -8.98
C MET A 14 12.94 -23.98 -7.58
N PRO A 15 13.53 -24.58 -6.55
CA PRO A 15 13.56 -23.96 -5.23
C PRO A 15 14.40 -22.68 -5.30
N VAL A 16 13.87 -21.61 -4.73
CA VAL A 16 14.59 -20.33 -4.62
C VAL A 16 14.71 -20.01 -3.15
N GLU A 17 15.91 -19.63 -2.73
CA GLU A 17 16.12 -19.16 -1.36
C GLU A 17 15.35 -17.85 -1.14
N PRO A 18 14.57 -17.72 -0.05
CA PRO A 18 13.92 -16.47 0.29
C PRO A 18 14.94 -15.34 0.41
N PHE A 19 14.62 -14.18 -0.17
CA PHE A 19 15.46 -12.99 -0.03
C PHE A 19 15.42 -12.46 1.41
N GLU A 20 16.51 -11.80 1.82
CA GLU A 20 16.53 -11.04 3.07
C GLU A 20 15.50 -9.90 3.05
N PRO A 21 14.99 -9.47 4.22
CA PRO A 21 14.08 -8.33 4.31
C PRO A 21 14.66 -7.07 3.66
N ASN A 22 13.84 -6.37 2.87
CA ASN A 22 14.27 -5.15 2.21
C ASN A 22 14.42 -4.01 3.23
N LYS A 23 15.64 -3.49 3.37
CA LYS A 23 15.96 -2.39 4.30
C LYS A 23 15.19 -1.09 4.00
N SER A 24 14.74 -0.87 2.76
CA SER A 24 13.96 0.31 2.39
C SER A 24 12.44 0.12 2.51
N CYS A 25 11.98 -1.04 2.96
CA CYS A 25 10.55 -1.32 3.08
C CYS A 25 9.97 -0.66 4.33
N TYR A 26 9.03 0.26 4.16
CA TYR A 26 8.34 0.96 5.26
C TYR A 26 7.54 0.04 6.21
N VAL A 27 7.30 -1.21 5.81
CA VAL A 27 6.57 -2.20 6.62
C VAL A 27 7.52 -2.95 7.54
N CYS A 28 8.65 -3.44 7.01
CA CYS A 28 9.58 -4.27 7.77
C CYS A 28 10.83 -3.54 8.27
N SER A 29 10.94 -2.23 8.01
CA SER A 29 12.03 -1.39 8.52
C SER A 29 11.50 -0.06 9.05
N GLU A 30 12.28 0.59 9.91
CA GLU A 30 11.96 1.89 10.50
C GLU A 30 12.26 3.08 9.55
N THR A 31 12.40 2.82 8.25
CA THR A 31 12.76 3.87 7.29
C THR A 31 11.58 4.82 7.08
N PRO A 32 11.74 6.13 7.33
CA PRO A 32 10.64 7.07 7.16
C PRO A 32 10.32 7.30 5.68
N LEU A 33 9.03 7.39 5.38
CA LEU A 33 8.51 7.79 4.09
C LEU A 33 8.63 9.30 3.90
N THR A 34 8.55 9.77 2.66
CA THR A 34 8.50 11.20 2.36
C THR A 34 7.30 11.50 1.47
N LEU A 35 6.47 12.45 1.90
CA LEU A 35 5.30 12.92 1.16
C LEU A 35 5.49 14.38 0.76
N GLU A 36 5.51 14.64 -0.54
CA GLU A 36 5.38 16.00 -1.09
C GLU A 36 3.91 16.36 -1.23
N ILE A 37 3.51 17.49 -0.64
CA ILE A 37 2.11 17.92 -0.57
C ILE A 37 2.01 19.44 -0.35
N ASN A 38 1.00 20.10 -0.92
CA ASN A 38 0.71 21.49 -0.58
C ASN A 38 -0.06 21.54 0.75
N THR A 39 0.61 21.90 1.85
CA THR A 39 0.01 21.93 3.20
C THR A 39 -1.03 23.03 3.40
N HIS A 40 -1.08 24.03 2.54
CA HIS A 40 -2.01 25.15 2.61
C HIS A 40 -3.31 24.91 1.84
N ARG A 41 -3.31 23.93 0.93
CA ARG A 41 -4.47 23.61 0.08
C ARG A 41 -5.04 22.22 0.35
N SER A 42 -4.19 21.26 0.67
CA SER A 42 -4.60 19.88 0.85
C SER A 42 -5.28 19.69 2.19
N LYS A 43 -6.40 18.97 2.20
CA LYS A 43 -7.15 18.65 3.40
C LYS A 43 -6.61 17.38 4.07
N LEU A 44 -6.88 17.24 5.37
CA LEU A 44 -6.56 16.01 6.09
C LEU A 44 -7.30 14.79 5.49
N ARG A 45 -8.55 14.96 5.03
CA ARG A 45 -9.31 13.90 4.33
C ARG A 45 -8.55 13.32 3.15
N ASP A 46 -7.99 14.17 2.29
CA ASP A 46 -7.28 13.73 1.10
C ASP A 46 -6.02 12.93 1.46
N PHE A 47 -5.29 13.35 2.50
CA PHE A 47 -4.15 12.60 3.01
C PHE A 47 -4.56 11.22 3.54
N VAL A 48 -5.63 11.15 4.35
CA VAL A 48 -6.14 9.88 4.89
C VAL A 48 -6.55 8.94 3.77
N GLU A 49 -7.37 9.41 2.83
CA GLU A 49 -7.94 8.56 1.79
C GLU A 49 -6.91 8.16 0.74
N LYS A 50 -6.17 9.14 0.19
CA LYS A 50 -5.30 8.93 -0.97
C LYS A 50 -3.93 8.38 -0.62
N ILE A 51 -3.42 8.67 0.57
CA ILE A 51 -2.09 8.21 0.99
C ILE A 51 -2.23 7.05 1.98
N VAL A 52 -2.86 7.30 3.12
CA VAL A 52 -2.86 6.32 4.23
C VAL A 52 -3.66 5.07 3.87
N LYS A 53 -4.89 5.23 3.39
CA LYS A 53 -5.74 4.10 3.01
C LYS A 53 -5.36 3.54 1.64
N ALA A 54 -5.32 4.39 0.60
CA ALA A 54 -5.15 3.91 -0.77
C ALA A 54 -3.72 3.46 -1.13
N LYS A 55 -2.66 4.15 -0.66
CA LYS A 55 -1.27 3.80 -0.98
C LYS A 55 -0.63 2.90 0.09
N LEU A 56 -0.82 3.20 1.37
CA LEU A 56 -0.20 2.44 2.46
C LEU A 56 -1.01 1.21 2.90
N GLY A 57 -2.29 1.14 2.53
CA GLY A 57 -3.14 -0.02 2.78
C GLY A 57 -3.65 -0.14 4.22
N MET A 58 -3.58 0.95 5.01
CA MET A 58 -4.06 0.96 6.39
C MET A 58 -5.59 1.04 6.42
N SER A 59 -6.21 0.21 7.26
CA SER A 59 -7.66 0.08 7.39
C SER A 59 -8.24 1.02 8.45
N LEU A 60 -7.62 1.05 9.63
CA LEU A 60 -8.03 1.82 10.81
C LEU A 60 -6.86 2.72 11.27
N PRO A 61 -6.56 3.79 10.51
CA PRO A 61 -5.39 4.59 10.78
C PRO A 61 -5.59 5.54 11.97
N LEU A 62 -4.55 5.60 12.80
CA LEU A 62 -4.30 6.56 13.87
C LEU A 62 -3.15 7.47 13.42
N ILE A 63 -3.39 8.79 13.33
CA ILE A 63 -2.44 9.78 12.82
C ILE A 63 -2.05 10.75 13.92
N MET A 64 -0.75 10.86 14.18
CA MET A 64 -0.19 11.74 15.22
C MET A 64 0.83 12.72 14.65
N HIS A 65 0.85 13.93 15.24
CA HIS A 65 1.96 14.87 15.11
C HIS A 65 2.64 15.01 16.48
N GLY A 66 3.78 14.34 16.66
CA GLY A 66 4.43 14.20 17.96
C GLY A 66 3.53 13.43 18.92
N VAL A 67 3.09 14.07 20.01
CA VAL A 67 2.12 13.50 20.98
C VAL A 67 0.68 13.88 20.68
N ALA A 68 0.43 14.79 19.73
CA ALA A 68 -0.90 15.26 19.40
C ALA A 68 -1.59 14.29 18.44
N LEU A 69 -2.74 13.76 18.85
CA LEU A 69 -3.59 12.91 18.03
C LEU A 69 -4.44 13.77 17.10
N LEU A 70 -4.26 13.61 15.79
CA LEU A 70 -4.94 14.41 14.77
C LEU A 70 -6.21 13.74 14.25
N TYR A 71 -6.19 12.41 14.16
CA TYR A 71 -7.23 11.58 13.59
C TYR A 71 -7.08 10.14 14.03
N GLU A 72 -8.21 9.47 14.31
CA GLU A 72 -8.28 8.05 14.64
C GLU A 72 -9.58 7.46 14.08
N VAL A 73 -9.54 6.15 13.78
CA VAL A 73 -10.74 5.37 13.46
C VAL A 73 -10.77 4.15 14.38
N GLY A 74 -11.80 4.06 15.21
CA GLY A 74 -12.04 2.94 16.11
C GLY A 74 -13.52 2.85 16.47
N ASP A 75 -13.96 1.66 16.84
CA ASP A 75 -15.34 1.42 17.33
C ASP A 75 -15.51 1.82 18.80
N ASP A 76 -14.41 2.13 19.47
CA ASP A 76 -14.29 2.49 20.89
C ASP A 76 -14.24 4.01 21.15
N LEU A 77 -14.36 4.82 20.09
CA LEU A 77 -14.36 6.28 20.19
C LEU A 77 -15.69 6.83 20.71
N GLU A 78 -15.62 7.84 21.58
CA GLU A 78 -16.78 8.58 22.06
C GLU A 78 -17.36 9.49 20.96
N GLU A 79 -18.64 9.86 21.04
CA GLU A 79 -19.33 10.63 19.99
C GLU A 79 -18.68 12.01 19.73
N ASP A 80 -18.16 12.65 20.78
CA ASP A 80 -17.48 13.94 20.69
C ASP A 80 -16.08 13.80 20.08
N GLU A 81 -15.37 12.72 20.36
CA GLU A 81 -14.10 12.38 19.70
C GLU A 81 -14.31 12.18 18.19
N VAL A 82 -15.32 11.38 17.81
CA VAL A 82 -15.70 11.17 16.40
C VAL A 82 -16.04 12.49 15.71
N ALA A 83 -16.82 13.34 16.36
CA ALA A 83 -17.18 14.66 15.83
C ALA A 83 -15.95 15.57 15.66
N ASN A 84 -15.02 15.55 16.61
CA ASN A 84 -13.78 16.33 16.55
C ASN A 84 -12.86 15.87 15.41
N TYR A 85 -12.66 14.56 15.25
CA TYR A 85 -11.88 14.02 14.13
C TYR A 85 -12.54 14.28 12.78
N ALA A 86 -13.87 14.16 12.70
CA ALA A 86 -14.62 14.52 11.50
C ALA A 86 -14.45 16.00 11.14
N ALA A 87 -14.44 16.91 12.13
CA ALA A 87 -14.20 18.33 11.90
C ALA A 87 -12.76 18.63 11.43
N ASN A 88 -11.78 17.82 11.83
CA ASN A 88 -10.39 17.96 11.36
C ASN A 88 -10.22 17.53 9.90
N LEU A 89 -11.00 16.55 9.42
CA LEU A 89 -10.90 16.04 8.05
C LEU A 89 -11.09 17.14 6.99
N ASP A 90 -11.93 18.12 7.25
CA ASP A 90 -12.23 19.21 6.31
C ASP A 90 -11.27 20.40 6.38
N LYS A 91 -10.38 20.44 7.38
CA LYS A 91 -9.36 21.48 7.51
C LYS A 91 -8.17 21.20 6.60
N VAL A 92 -7.53 22.27 6.13
CA VAL A 92 -6.22 22.16 5.47
C VAL A 92 -5.16 21.78 6.49
N LEU A 93 -4.12 21.09 6.05
CA LEU A 93 -3.08 20.53 6.92
C LEU A 93 -2.42 21.59 7.83
N SER A 94 -2.19 22.80 7.33
CA SER A 94 -1.62 23.90 8.12
C SER A 94 -2.57 24.52 9.15
N GLU A 95 -3.87 24.24 9.09
CA GLU A 95 -4.91 24.78 9.98
C GLU A 95 -5.40 23.77 11.03
N LEU A 96 -4.78 22.58 11.06
CA LEU A 96 -5.07 21.58 12.09
C LEU A 96 -4.69 22.12 13.49
N PRO A 97 -5.32 21.60 14.56
CA PRO A 97 -5.00 22.00 15.94
C PRO A 97 -3.51 21.91 16.27
N SER A 98 -2.83 20.91 15.69
CA SER A 98 -1.37 20.86 15.61
C SER A 98 -0.98 21.02 14.14
N PRO A 99 -0.52 22.21 13.71
CA PRO A 99 -0.27 22.52 12.31
C PRO A 99 0.74 21.56 11.66
N VAL A 100 0.38 21.05 10.48
CA VAL A 100 1.27 20.24 9.65
C VAL A 100 1.82 21.11 8.54
N THR A 101 3.15 21.33 8.56
CA THR A 101 3.87 22.20 7.62
C THR A 101 5.07 21.46 7.02
N GLY A 102 5.81 22.13 6.13
CA GLY A 102 7.04 21.56 5.59
C GLY A 102 8.05 21.25 6.70
N GLY A 103 8.55 20.02 6.74
CA GLY A 103 9.46 19.50 7.76
C GLY A 103 8.75 18.78 8.92
N THR A 104 7.42 18.82 8.99
CA THR A 104 6.67 18.02 9.98
C THR A 104 6.87 16.52 9.73
N ILE A 105 6.98 15.74 10.81
CA ILE A 105 6.96 14.28 10.76
C ILE A 105 5.64 13.82 11.37
N LEU A 106 4.86 13.07 10.59
CA LEU A 106 3.64 12.43 11.06
C LEU A 106 3.93 10.96 11.36
N THR A 107 3.42 10.47 12.49
CA THR A 107 3.35 9.04 12.78
C THR A 107 1.98 8.54 12.36
N VAL A 108 1.94 7.48 11.55
CA VAL A 108 0.71 6.82 11.17
C VAL A 108 0.79 5.36 11.60
N GLU A 109 -0.20 4.93 12.36
CA GLU A 109 -0.27 3.61 12.96
C GLU A 109 -1.61 2.96 12.61
N ASP A 110 -1.60 1.66 12.34
CA ASP A 110 -2.78 0.82 12.26
C ASP A 110 -2.59 -0.31 13.28
N LEU A 111 -3.28 -0.19 14.41
CA LEU A 111 -3.15 -1.11 15.53
C LEU A 111 -3.69 -2.51 15.18
N GLN A 112 -4.69 -2.60 14.28
CA GLN A 112 -5.27 -3.86 13.89
C GLN A 112 -4.28 -4.71 13.06
N GLN A 113 -3.42 -4.05 12.29
CA GLN A 113 -2.42 -4.70 11.45
C GLN A 113 -1.01 -4.67 12.06
N GLU A 114 -0.85 -4.16 13.29
CA GLU A 114 0.44 -3.92 13.96
C GLU A 114 1.45 -3.16 13.08
N LEU A 115 0.95 -2.21 12.27
CA LEU A 115 1.73 -1.47 11.30
C LEU A 115 1.95 -0.03 11.75
N LYS A 116 3.20 0.41 11.75
CA LYS A 116 3.58 1.78 12.10
C LYS A 116 4.58 2.34 11.11
N CYS A 117 4.35 3.55 10.64
CA CYS A 117 5.31 4.26 9.79
C CYS A 117 5.38 5.75 10.11
N SER A 118 6.52 6.35 9.81
CA SER A 118 6.75 7.79 9.93
C SER A 118 6.77 8.41 8.53
N ILE A 119 6.07 9.52 8.34
CA ILE A 119 5.98 10.24 7.06
C ILE A 119 6.52 11.66 7.25
N ASN A 120 7.60 11.96 6.55
CA ASN A 120 8.19 13.29 6.47
C ASN A 120 7.40 14.13 5.46
N ILE A 121 6.82 15.24 5.90
CA ILE A 121 6.08 16.18 5.07
C ILE A 121 7.04 17.16 4.40
N LYS A 122 7.03 17.19 3.07
CA LYS A 122 7.72 18.21 2.26
C LYS A 122 6.67 19.10 1.63
N HIS A 123 6.63 20.36 2.06
CA HIS A 123 5.73 21.32 1.44
C HIS A 123 6.17 21.60 -0.01
N ARG A 124 5.23 21.52 -0.95
CA ARG A 124 5.42 21.90 -2.35
C ARG A 124 4.20 22.69 -2.81
N GLU A 125 4.44 23.86 -3.41
CA GLU A 125 3.36 24.78 -3.79
C GLU A 125 2.57 24.30 -5.01
N GLU A 126 3.29 23.88 -6.06
CA GLU A 126 2.71 23.57 -7.37
C GLU A 126 2.99 22.13 -7.80
N PHE A 127 1.96 21.49 -8.35
CA PHE A 127 1.99 20.13 -8.89
C PHE A 127 1.59 20.15 -10.36
N ASP A 128 2.14 19.21 -11.12
CA ASP A 128 1.76 19.02 -12.52
C ASP A 128 0.40 18.30 -12.54
N GLU A 129 -0.67 18.97 -13.00
CA GLU A 129 -2.03 18.41 -12.98
C GLU A 129 -2.18 17.12 -13.81
N GLU A 130 -1.34 16.93 -14.83
CA GLU A 130 -1.37 15.75 -15.69
C GLU A 130 -0.62 14.57 -15.04
N LYS A 131 0.56 14.82 -14.47
CA LYS A 131 1.39 13.77 -13.86
C LYS A 131 1.01 13.46 -12.41
N GLU A 132 0.53 14.46 -11.69
CA GLU A 132 0.31 14.45 -10.24
C GLU A 132 -1.11 14.98 -9.92
N PRO A 133 -2.18 14.36 -10.44
CA PRO A 133 -3.54 14.88 -10.36
C PRO A 133 -4.06 15.02 -8.93
N ASP A 134 -3.50 14.24 -8.00
CA ASP A 134 -3.85 14.30 -6.58
C ASP A 134 -3.12 15.41 -5.80
N GLY A 135 -2.12 16.06 -6.40
CA GLY A 135 -1.27 17.04 -5.72
C GLY A 135 -0.42 16.43 -4.60
N MET A 136 -0.12 15.12 -4.68
CA MET A 136 0.56 14.37 -3.64
C MET A 136 1.51 13.31 -4.20
N VAL A 137 2.78 13.36 -3.81
CA VAL A 137 3.80 12.38 -4.22
C VAL A 137 4.42 11.69 -3.00
N LEU A 138 4.19 10.38 -2.90
CA LEU A 138 4.77 9.55 -1.86
C LEU A 138 6.02 8.85 -2.40
N SER A 139 7.11 8.94 -1.65
CA SER A 139 8.39 8.31 -1.96
C SER A 139 8.91 7.51 -0.76
N GLY A 140 9.81 6.55 -1.03
CA GLY A 140 10.21 5.52 -0.05
C GLY A 140 9.21 4.37 0.09
N TRP A 141 8.03 4.52 -0.53
CA TRP A 141 7.05 3.46 -0.66
C TRP A 141 7.30 2.71 -1.97
N THR A 142 7.41 1.38 -1.90
CA THR A 142 7.54 0.55 -3.10
C THR A 142 6.18 -0.10 -3.36
N PRO A 143 5.45 0.27 -4.42
CA PRO A 143 4.23 -0.45 -4.79
C PRO A 143 4.57 -1.92 -5.05
N ALA A 144 3.67 -2.83 -4.66
CA ALA A 144 3.70 -4.17 -5.23
C ALA A 144 3.63 -4.03 -6.76
N LEU A 145 4.60 -4.59 -7.48
CA LEU A 145 4.66 -4.52 -8.93
C LEU A 145 3.32 -5.00 -9.51
N ALA A 146 2.51 -4.08 -10.05
CA ALA A 146 1.39 -4.45 -10.89
C ALA A 146 2.01 -5.12 -12.12
N ALA A 147 1.73 -6.42 -12.30
CA ALA A 147 2.22 -7.20 -13.43
C ALA A 147 1.94 -6.43 -14.73
N GLU A 148 2.98 -5.95 -15.39
CA GLU A 148 2.86 -5.36 -16.71
C GLU A 148 2.26 -6.42 -17.64
N LYS A 149 1.08 -6.13 -18.19
CA LYS A 149 0.43 -6.96 -19.20
C LYS A 149 1.29 -7.01 -20.46
N THR A 150 2.15 -8.01 -20.57
CA THR A 150 2.71 -8.41 -21.86
C THR A 150 1.60 -9.10 -22.65
N LYS A 151 1.11 -8.41 -23.68
CA LYS A 151 0.22 -8.98 -24.68
C LYS A 151 0.96 -10.04 -25.50
N THR A 152 0.49 -11.27 -25.45
CA THR A 152 0.39 -12.13 -26.63
C THR A 152 -0.82 -13.04 -26.49
N SER A 153 -1.85 -12.72 -27.26
CA SER A 153 -2.82 -13.68 -27.83
C SER A 153 -2.03 -14.79 -28.55
N ASP A 154 -2.47 -16.05 -28.64
CA ASP A 154 -3.81 -16.44 -29.04
C ASP A 154 -4.18 -17.87 -28.63
N ASN A 155 -5.48 -18.09 -28.72
CA ASN A 155 -6.32 -19.22 -28.36
C ASN A 155 -5.88 -20.60 -28.87
N GLY A 156 -6.05 -21.62 -28.01
CA GLY A 156 -6.28 -23.00 -28.43
C GLY A 156 -7.78 -23.29 -28.61
N PRO A 157 -8.15 -24.32 -29.39
CA PRO A 157 -9.43 -24.96 -29.22
C PRO A 157 -9.31 -26.46 -28.90
N SER A 158 -10.10 -26.84 -27.89
CA SER A 158 -10.98 -28.02 -27.85
C SER A 158 -10.46 -29.46 -27.78
N SER A 159 -10.95 -30.09 -26.70
CA SER A 159 -11.65 -31.39 -26.62
C SER A 159 -10.88 -32.71 -26.54
N SER A 160 -11.13 -33.36 -25.39
CA SER A 160 -11.71 -34.70 -25.24
C SER A 160 -10.97 -35.89 -25.86
N ASN A 161 -10.47 -36.82 -25.02
CA ASN A 161 -11.19 -38.09 -24.82
C ASN A 161 -10.56 -39.00 -23.76
N ALA A 162 -11.46 -39.78 -23.17
CA ALA A 162 -11.30 -40.78 -22.13
C ALA A 162 -10.33 -41.92 -22.48
N SER A 163 -9.89 -42.64 -21.44
CA SER A 163 -9.99 -44.11 -21.40
C SER A 163 -9.95 -44.62 -19.96
N GLN A 164 -10.96 -45.43 -19.65
CA GLN A 164 -11.12 -46.25 -18.44
C GLN A 164 -10.04 -47.33 -18.37
N THR A 165 -9.82 -47.93 -17.20
CA THR A 165 -9.96 -49.38 -16.95
C THR A 165 -9.70 -49.68 -15.44
N VAL A 166 -10.74 -50.13 -14.74
CA VAL A 166 -10.70 -50.98 -13.51
C VAL A 166 -10.60 -52.46 -13.97
N PRO A 167 -10.23 -53.50 -13.18
CA PRO A 167 -10.55 -53.74 -11.75
C PRO A 167 -9.39 -54.50 -11.01
N ALA A 168 -9.46 -55.13 -9.82
CA ALA A 168 -10.50 -55.63 -8.92
C ALA A 168 -9.89 -55.87 -7.52
N GLU A 169 -10.72 -55.67 -6.49
CA GLU A 169 -10.94 -56.50 -5.27
C GLU A 169 -9.81 -57.40 -4.69
N VAL A 170 -9.57 -57.34 -3.37
CA VAL A 170 -9.91 -58.41 -2.38
C VAL A 170 -9.53 -57.95 -0.95
N ARG A 171 -10.58 -57.70 -0.17
CA ARG A 171 -10.90 -58.17 1.20
C ARG A 171 -9.79 -58.30 2.28
N GLY A 172 -10.11 -57.68 3.42
CA GLY A 172 -9.61 -57.97 4.77
C GLY A 172 -10.33 -57.07 5.76
#